data_AF-R9ARY5-F1
#
_entry.id   AF-R9ARY5-F1
#
_cell.length_a   1.000
_cell.length_b   1.000
_cell.length_c   1.000
_cell.angle_alpha   90.00
_cell.angle_beta   90.00
_cell.angle_gamma   90.00
#
_symmetry.space_group_name_H-M   'P 1'
#
loop_
_entity.id
_entity.type
_entity.pdbx_description
1 polymer ?
#
loop_
_entity_poly.entity_id
_entity_poly.type
_entity_poly.pdbx_seq_one_letter_code
_entity_poly.pdbx_strand_id
1 'polypeptide(L)'
;MSKTGEILLKFNKKNKYLFFYFRMVKNIFLITGVNMSAISYNTINKNNSRPKMVCPHCKTSILKIRTSEQKHALLKEIRLQCPNLTCSFSCVGNIELIYTLSPSATPDPSIQLPTIQQLKERKAANDEFIKDNDNV
;
A
#
# COMPACT_ATOMS: atom_id res chain seq x y z
N MET A 1 -41.37 -6.09 44.49
CA MET A 1 -42.37 -7.19 44.45
C MET A 1 -42.66 -7.47 42.99
N SER A 2 -42.04 -8.53 42.44
CA SER A 2 -42.72 -9.77 41.98
C SER A 2 -43.59 -9.57 40.73
N LYS A 3 -43.55 -10.35 39.66
CA LYS A 3 -42.89 -11.62 39.31
C LYS A 3 -43.02 -11.74 37.77
N THR A 4 -42.08 -12.48 37.20
CA THR A 4 -42.07 -13.20 35.92
C THR A 4 -43.43 -13.58 35.31
N GLY A 5 -43.49 -13.56 33.97
CA GLY A 5 -44.49 -14.27 33.18
C GLY A 5 -44.12 -14.29 31.69
N GLU A 6 -43.32 -15.27 31.28
CA GLU A 6 -43.13 -15.61 29.86
C GLU A 6 -44.48 -16.00 29.24
N ILE A 7 -44.87 -15.35 28.15
CA ILE A 7 -45.93 -15.85 27.27
C ILE A 7 -45.31 -16.16 25.91
N LEU A 8 -45.16 -17.46 25.72
CA LEU A 8 -44.69 -18.18 24.56
C LEU A 8 -45.65 -17.94 23.38
N LEU A 9 -45.35 -16.96 22.52
CA LEU A 9 -46.06 -16.79 21.25
C LEU A 9 -45.49 -17.73 20.18
N LYS A 10 -46.22 -18.83 19.99
CA LYS A 10 -46.10 -19.84 18.93
C LYS A 10 -45.70 -19.23 17.57
N PHE A 11 -44.55 -19.66 17.05
CA PHE A 11 -44.18 -19.45 15.64
C PHE A 11 -45.14 -20.21 14.73
N ASN A 12 -46.09 -19.50 14.11
CA ASN A 12 -47.00 -20.06 13.10
C ASN A 12 -46.38 -19.97 11.70
N LYS A 13 -46.21 -21.14 11.08
CA LYS A 13 -45.47 -21.46 9.84
C LYS A 13 -46.20 -21.03 8.55
N LYS A 14 -46.79 -19.84 8.48
CA LYS A 14 -47.53 -19.36 7.29
C LYS A 14 -47.36 -17.89 6.93
N ASN A 15 -46.22 -17.26 7.24
CA ASN A 15 -45.93 -15.89 6.79
C ASN A 15 -44.90 -15.84 5.65
N LYS A 16 -45.38 -16.03 4.41
CA LYS A 16 -44.59 -15.99 3.16
C LYS A 16 -43.99 -14.61 2.84
N TYR A 17 -44.44 -13.53 3.48
CA TYR A 17 -44.06 -12.16 3.11
C TYR A 17 -42.81 -11.63 3.82
N LEU A 18 -42.41 -12.20 4.96
CA LEU A 18 -41.21 -11.77 5.68
C LEU A 18 -39.91 -12.29 5.03
N PHE A 19 -40.00 -13.42 4.32
CA PHE A 19 -38.88 -14.01 3.58
C PHE A 19 -38.57 -13.28 2.26
N PHE A 20 -39.55 -12.56 1.69
CA PHE A 20 -39.35 -11.78 0.47
C PHE A 20 -38.51 -10.53 0.73
N TYR A 21 -38.73 -9.86 1.87
CA TYR A 21 -37.97 -8.67 2.21
C TYR A 21 -36.49 -8.99 2.48
N PHE A 22 -36.18 -10.13 3.13
CA PHE A 22 -34.78 -10.56 3.33
C PHE A 22 -34.08 -11.05 2.06
N ARG A 23 -34.82 -11.46 1.01
CA ARG A 23 -34.24 -11.87 -0.27
C ARG A 23 -33.91 -10.68 -1.18
N MET A 24 -34.67 -9.59 -1.10
CA MET A 24 -34.45 -8.43 -1.98
C MET A 24 -33.22 -7.60 -1.57
N VAL A 25 -32.92 -7.48 -0.27
CA VAL A 25 -31.73 -6.70 0.18
C VAL A 25 -30.41 -7.46 -0.02
N LYS A 26 -30.44 -8.79 -0.15
CA LYS A 26 -29.24 -9.58 -0.50
C LYS A 26 -28.82 -9.47 -1.97
N ASN A 27 -29.71 -9.03 -2.86
CA ASN A 27 -29.43 -8.89 -4.29
C ASN A 27 -28.92 -7.49 -4.70
N ILE A 28 -28.88 -6.54 -3.77
CA ILE A 28 -28.29 -5.20 -4.02
C ILE A 28 -26.80 -5.14 -3.66
N PHE A 29 -26.26 -6.14 -2.97
CA PHE A 29 -24.85 -6.16 -2.55
C PHE A 29 -23.93 -6.95 -3.49
N LEU A 30 -24.35 -7.22 -4.74
CA LEU A 30 -23.55 -7.98 -5.73
C LEU A 30 -22.97 -7.14 -6.89
N ILE A 31 -23.19 -5.82 -6.95
CA ILE A 31 -22.80 -5.03 -8.16
C ILE A 31 -21.53 -4.18 -7.99
N THR A 32 -20.95 -4.07 -6.79
CA THR A 32 -19.60 -3.47 -6.64
C THR A 32 -18.60 -4.51 -6.16
N GLY A 33 -18.43 -5.54 -6.97
CA GLY A 33 -17.23 -6.37 -6.97
C GLY A 33 -16.01 -5.57 -7.41
N VAL A 34 -15.60 -4.57 -6.62
CA VAL A 34 -14.24 -4.03 -6.66
C VAL A 34 -13.35 -5.15 -6.14
N ASN A 35 -12.91 -5.99 -7.07
CA ASN A 35 -11.77 -6.86 -6.89
C ASN A 35 -10.58 -5.96 -6.53
N MET A 36 -10.36 -5.78 -5.24
CA MET A 36 -9.15 -5.19 -4.69
C MET A 36 -8.01 -6.17 -4.97
N SER A 37 -7.56 -6.20 -6.23
CA SER A 37 -6.34 -6.92 -6.61
C SER A 37 -5.20 -6.25 -5.86
N ALA A 38 -4.61 -6.99 -4.92
CA ALA A 38 -3.38 -6.59 -4.25
C ALA A 38 -2.31 -6.40 -5.33
N ILE A 39 -1.96 -5.15 -5.63
CA ILE A 39 -0.92 -4.84 -6.60
C ILE A 39 0.41 -5.19 -5.94
N SER A 40 1.03 -6.29 -6.37
CA SER A 40 2.40 -6.60 -5.98
C SER A 40 3.35 -5.65 -6.71
N TYR A 41 3.75 -4.56 -6.03
CA TYR A 41 4.70 -3.59 -6.55
C TYR A 41 6.16 -4.12 -6.58
N ASN A 42 6.42 -5.28 -5.97
CA ASN A 42 7.76 -5.81 -5.76
C ASN A 42 7.90 -7.27 -6.24
N THR A 43 7.68 -7.50 -7.53
CA THR A 43 8.08 -8.79 -8.13
C THR A 43 9.54 -8.70 -8.56
N ILE A 44 10.45 -9.18 -7.71
CA ILE A 44 11.89 -9.24 -8.00
C ILE A 44 12.10 -10.12 -9.25
N ASN A 45 12.56 -9.52 -10.35
CA ASN A 45 12.91 -10.28 -11.54
C ASN A 45 14.35 -10.77 -11.42
N LYS A 46 14.53 -12.07 -11.16
CA LYS A 46 15.86 -12.69 -11.01
C LYS A 46 16.74 -12.63 -12.27
N ASN A 47 16.15 -12.30 -13.45
CA ASN A 47 16.80 -12.40 -14.76
C ASN A 47 16.93 -11.04 -15.48
N ASN A 48 16.55 -9.92 -14.86
CA ASN A 48 16.64 -8.59 -15.46
C ASN A 48 17.10 -7.57 -14.41
N SER A 49 18.22 -6.90 -14.69
CA SER A 49 18.86 -5.91 -13.83
C SER A 49 18.10 -4.57 -13.73
N ARG A 50 17.09 -4.34 -14.56
CA ARG A 50 16.36 -3.06 -14.60
C ARG A 50 15.22 -3.03 -13.59
N PRO A 51 15.13 -2.00 -12.73
CA PRO A 51 13.99 -1.80 -11.84
C PRO A 51 12.69 -1.77 -12.62
N LYS A 52 11.68 -2.48 -12.10
CA LYS A 52 10.34 -2.54 -12.69
C LYS A 52 9.38 -1.82 -11.76
N MET A 53 8.65 -0.85 -12.30
CA MET A 53 7.59 -0.16 -11.58
C MET A 53 6.26 -0.38 -12.29
N VAL A 54 5.27 -0.86 -11.56
CA VAL A 54 3.91 -1.05 -12.08
C VAL A 54 3.22 0.31 -12.14
N CYS A 55 2.52 0.59 -13.23
CA CYS A 55 1.76 1.83 -13.38
C CYS A 55 0.64 1.90 -12.33
N PRO A 56 0.53 2.99 -11.54
CA PRO A 56 -0.47 3.10 -10.48
C PRO A 56 -1.91 3.22 -11.02
N HIS A 57 -2.08 3.71 -12.24
CA HIS A 57 -3.39 3.93 -12.85
C HIS A 57 -4.00 2.64 -13.40
N CYS A 58 -3.29 1.97 -14.33
CA CYS A 58 -3.82 0.75 -14.94
C CYS A 58 -3.51 -0.52 -14.14
N LYS A 59 -2.50 -0.50 -13.26
CA LYS A 59 -2.09 -1.62 -12.40
C LYS A 59 -1.66 -2.91 -13.12
N THR A 60 -1.77 -2.94 -14.45
CA THR A 60 -1.42 -4.08 -15.31
C THR A 60 -0.06 -3.90 -15.99
N SER A 61 0.22 -2.69 -16.48
CA SER A 61 1.42 -2.43 -17.28
C SER A 61 2.60 -1.96 -16.44
N ILE A 62 3.81 -2.35 -16.85
CA ILE A 62 5.07 -1.88 -16.27
C ILE A 62 5.48 -0.58 -16.98
N LEU A 63 5.81 0.45 -16.22
CA LEU A 63 6.31 1.73 -16.73
C LEU A 63 7.65 1.52 -17.45
N LYS A 64 7.81 2.17 -18.61
CA LYS A 64 9.06 2.17 -19.37
C LYS A 64 9.84 3.45 -19.12
N ILE A 65 11.13 3.33 -18.85
CA ILE A 65 12.05 4.47 -18.77
C ILE A 65 12.26 5.03 -20.17
N ARG A 66 12.01 6.33 -20.33
CA ARG A 66 12.23 7.08 -21.57
C ARG A 66 13.55 7.82 -21.55
N THR A 67 13.82 8.52 -20.46
CA THR A 67 15.08 9.24 -20.24
C THR A 67 15.51 9.08 -18.80
N SER A 68 16.82 9.07 -18.58
CA SER A 68 17.42 9.09 -17.25
C SER A 68 18.55 10.10 -17.25
N GLU A 69 18.52 11.02 -16.30
CA GLU A 69 19.46 12.12 -16.19
C GLU A 69 20.06 12.11 -14.78
N GLN A 70 21.40 12.14 -14.68
CA GLN A 70 22.07 12.27 -13.39
C GLN A 70 22.06 13.74 -12.99
N LYS A 71 21.27 14.10 -11.96
CA LYS A 71 21.15 15.48 -11.49
C LYS A 71 22.20 15.83 -10.43
N HIS A 72 22.51 14.89 -9.55
CA HIS A 72 23.52 15.01 -8.50
C HIS A 72 24.21 13.66 -8.31
N ALA A 73 25.38 13.59 -7.66
CA ALA A 73 26.07 12.31 -7.40
C ALA A 73 25.17 11.27 -6.69
N LEU A 74 24.21 11.73 -5.90
CA LEU A 74 23.27 10.90 -5.12
C LEU A 74 21.85 10.84 -5.68
N LEU A 75 21.55 11.62 -6.71
CA LEU A 75 20.18 11.78 -7.23
C LEU A 75 20.14 11.59 -8.74
N LYS A 76 19.27 10.70 -9.18
CA LYS A 76 18.98 10.46 -10.59
C LYS A 76 17.51 10.69 -10.90
N GLU A 77 17.24 11.59 -11.83
CA GLU A 77 15.90 11.83 -12.34
C GLU A 77 15.60 10.84 -13.47
N ILE A 78 14.42 10.24 -13.45
CA ILE A 78 13.94 9.30 -14.47
C ILE A 78 12.58 9.73 -14.99
N ARG A 79 12.43 9.79 -16.32
CA ARG A 79 11.12 9.97 -16.97
C ARG A 79 10.58 8.64 -17.40
N LEU A 80 9.32 8.40 -17.07
CA LEU A 80 8.64 7.13 -17.23
C LEU A 80 7.35 7.32 -18.02
N GLN A 81 6.99 6.30 -18.79
CA GLN A 81 5.74 6.29 -19.53
C GLN A 81 5.10 4.90 -19.51
N CYS A 82 3.79 4.87 -19.28
CA CYS A 82 2.98 3.69 -19.41
C CYS A 82 2.88 3.28 -20.90
N PRO A 83 3.19 2.02 -21.25
CA PRO A 83 3.08 1.56 -22.64
C PRO A 83 1.63 1.35 -23.09
N ASN A 84 0.68 1.27 -22.15
CA ASN A 84 -0.73 1.15 -22.50
C ASN A 84 -1.28 2.50 -23.00
N LEU A 85 -1.66 2.55 -24.27
CA LEU A 85 -2.19 3.75 -24.93
C LEU A 85 -3.49 4.28 -24.29
N THR A 86 -4.33 3.41 -23.72
CA THR A 86 -5.56 3.88 -23.06
C THR A 86 -5.27 4.59 -21.75
N CYS A 87 -4.20 4.19 -21.06
CA CYS A 87 -3.77 4.80 -19.81
C CYS A 87 -2.91 6.05 -20.06
N SER A 88 -1.95 5.96 -20.99
CA SER A 88 -1.04 7.04 -21.42
C SER A 88 -0.36 7.83 -20.30
N PHE A 89 -0.31 7.27 -19.09
CA PHE A 89 0.29 7.93 -17.94
C PHE A 89 1.78 8.16 -18.16
N SER A 90 2.23 9.38 -17.91
CA SER A 90 3.63 9.78 -17.99
C SER A 90 3.99 10.48 -16.69
N CYS A 91 5.16 10.14 -16.13
CA CYS A 91 5.60 10.73 -14.88
C CYS A 91 7.11 10.92 -14.84
N VAL A 92 7.55 11.73 -13.88
CA VAL A 92 8.94 11.88 -13.49
C VAL A 92 9.09 11.28 -12.10
N GLY A 93 10.14 10.51 -11.90
CA GLY A 93 10.52 9.95 -10.61
C GLY A 93 11.98 10.22 -10.31
N ASN A 94 12.34 10.10 -9.04
CA ASN A 94 13.71 10.23 -8.57
C ASN A 94 14.19 8.91 -7.97
N ILE A 95 15.42 8.54 -8.30
CA ILE A 95 16.16 7.49 -7.61
C ILE A 95 17.21 8.21 -6.76
N GLU A 96 17.05 8.11 -5.45
CA GLU A 96 17.91 8.77 -4.47
C GLU A 96 18.66 7.73 -3.63
N LEU A 97 19.95 8.00 -3.41
CA LEU A 97 20.76 7.30 -2.42
C LEU A 97 20.62 8.06 -1.09
N ILE A 98 20.02 7.41 -0.09
CA ILE A 98 19.59 8.09 1.15
C ILE A 98 20.54 7.81 2.33
N TYR A 99 21.06 6.58 2.41
CA TYR A 99 21.95 6.18 3.50
C TYR A 99 22.85 5.01 3.10
N THR A 100 23.96 4.90 3.82
CA THR A 100 24.96 3.86 3.64
C THR A 100 24.57 2.62 4.45
N LEU A 101 24.39 1.50 3.76
CA LEU A 101 24.23 0.18 4.39
C LEU A 101 25.58 -0.42 4.79
N SER A 102 26.57 -0.32 3.91
CA SER A 102 27.95 -0.75 4.13
C SER A 102 28.88 0.31 3.55
N PRO A 103 29.94 0.75 4.27
CA PRO A 103 30.86 1.76 3.78
C PRO A 103 31.63 1.27 2.54
N SER A 104 31.94 2.20 1.64
CA SER A 104 32.84 1.94 0.50
C SER A 104 34.27 1.73 0.99
N ALA A 105 35.02 0.84 0.34
CA ALA A 105 36.47 0.69 0.58
C ALA A 105 37.27 1.91 0.07
N THR A 106 36.68 2.67 -0.86
CA THR A 106 37.25 3.89 -1.45
C THR A 106 36.20 5.01 -1.38
N PRO A 107 35.99 5.63 -0.22
CA PRO A 107 34.98 6.69 -0.06
C PRO A 107 35.44 7.98 -0.75
N ASP A 108 34.50 8.64 -1.43
CA ASP A 108 34.69 10.00 -1.90
C ASP A 108 34.41 10.98 -0.74
N PRO A 109 35.38 11.81 -0.32
CA PRO A 109 35.19 12.74 0.80
C PRO A 109 34.16 13.85 0.52
N SER A 110 33.82 14.12 -0.74
CA SER A 110 32.79 15.10 -1.11
C SER A 110 31.36 14.60 -0.88
N ILE A 111 31.19 13.28 -0.71
CA ILE A 111 29.89 12.64 -0.56
C ILE A 111 29.69 12.19 0.89
N GLN A 112 28.82 12.88 1.60
CA GLN A 112 28.48 12.57 2.99
C GLN A 112 27.08 11.97 3.08
N LEU A 113 27.00 10.64 3.14
CA LEU A 113 25.77 9.88 3.38
C LEU A 113 25.74 9.37 4.83
N PRO A 114 24.61 9.50 5.54
CA PRO A 114 24.49 8.94 6.87
C PRO A 114 24.52 7.40 6.81
N THR A 115 25.09 6.77 7.83
CA THR A 115 25.04 5.31 7.98
C THR A 115 23.71 4.87 8.60
N ILE A 116 23.28 3.63 8.34
CA ILE A 116 22.07 3.06 8.95
C ILE A 116 22.08 3.13 10.48
N GLN A 117 23.24 2.99 11.12
CA GLN A 117 23.38 3.12 12.58
C GLN A 117 23.05 4.54 13.06
N GLN A 118 23.60 5.57 12.41
CA GLN A 118 23.32 6.98 12.71
C GLN A 118 21.84 7.34 12.48
N LEU A 119 21.15 6.67 11.55
CA LEU A 119 19.71 6.84 11.36
C LEU A 119 18.89 6.22 12.50
N LYS A 120 19.31 5.07 13.03
CA LYS A 120 18.63 4.42 14.17
C LYS A 120 18.77 5.25 15.43
N GLU A 121 19.96 5.74 15.71
CA GLU A 121 20.25 6.58 16.88
C GLU A 121 19.43 7.88 16.87
N ARG A 122 19.25 8.50 15.69
CA ARG A 122 18.40 9.70 15.54
C ARG A 122 16.90 9.46 15.80
N LYS A 123 16.38 8.27 15.52
CA LYS A 123 14.95 7.96 15.71
C LYS A 123 14.61 7.74 17.18
N ALA A 124 15.51 7.13 17.94
CA ALA A 124 15.28 6.79 19.35
C ALA A 124 15.16 8.01 20.29
N ALA A 125 15.54 9.22 19.84
CA ALA A 125 15.47 10.43 20.64
C ALA A 125 14.06 11.04 20.74
N ASN A 126 13.12 10.67 19.85
CA ASN A 126 11.77 11.25 19.79
C ASN A 126 10.64 10.29 20.19
N ASP A 127 10.96 9.05 20.55
CA ASP A 127 9.97 8.07 21.02
C ASP A 127 9.79 8.25 22.54
N GLU A 128 9.09 9.31 22.96
CA GLU A 128 8.49 9.32 24.30
C GLU A 128 7.46 8.19 24.36
N PHE A 129 7.74 7.17 25.18
CA PHE A 129 6.83 6.06 25.43
C PHE A 129 5.48 6.58 25.92
N ILE A 130 4.45 6.55 25.07
CA ILE A 130 3.06 6.59 25.52
C ILE A 130 2.87 5.33 26.38
N LYS A 131 2.83 5.51 27.70
CA LYS A 131 2.34 4.46 28.59
C LYS A 131 0.83 4.38 28.37
N ASP A 132 0.39 3.32 27.71
CA ASP A 132 -1.02 2.96 27.68
C ASP A 132 -1.48 2.73 29.13
N ASN A 133 -2.11 3.75 29.74
CA ASN A 133 -2.82 3.62 30.99
C ASN A 133 -4.20 3.03 30.69
N ASP A 134 -4.23 1.76 30.30
CA ASP A 134 -5.45 0.96 30.30
C ASP A 134 -5.66 0.39 31.70
N ASN A 135 -6.19 1.21 32.61
CA ASN A 135 -6.82 0.78 33.87
C ASN A 135 -7.75 1.89 34.39
N VAL A 136 -8.98 1.98 33.84
CA VAL A 136 -10.23 2.26 34.58
C VAL A 136 -11.40 1.68 33.79
#